data_AF-A0ABD7GPP7-F1
#
_entry.id   AF-A0ABD7GPP7-F1
#
_cell.length_a   1.000
_cell.length_b   1.000
_cell.length_c   1.000
_cell.angle_alpha   90.00
_cell.angle_beta   90.00
_cell.angle_gamma   90.00
#
_symmetry.space_group_name_H-M   'P 1'
#
loop_
_entity.id
_entity.type
_entity.pdbx_description
1 polymer ?
#
loop_
_entity_poly.entity_id
_entity_poly.type
_entity_poly.pdbx_seq_one_letter_code
_entity_poly.pdbx_strand_id
1 'polypeptide(L)'
;MSPDGEMWFRSEKYEHDFSMPVSHPVTDAQHLFMHEMMHVWQHQRGMWVRMRGAFSWAADYTYSLDKTNLLEYGLEQQASIVSDYWLLKSYGFWGNSHLFDYRNYDPAEPVTILIKKYERILEGFPG
;
A
#
# COMPACT_ATOMS: atom_id res chain seq x y z
N MET A 1 5.97 4.15 9.51
CA MET A 1 7.09 4.81 8.80
C MET A 1 8.23 3.83 8.72
N SER A 2 8.90 3.72 7.58
CA SER A 2 9.99 2.75 7.41
C SER A 2 11.19 3.34 6.65
N PRO A 3 11.90 4.34 7.22
CA PRO A 3 12.90 5.14 6.49
C PRO A 3 14.23 4.42 6.25
N ASP A 4 14.56 3.40 7.05
CA ASP A 4 15.83 2.70 7.10
C ASP A 4 15.68 1.17 7.05
N GLY A 5 14.51 0.71 6.61
CA GLY A 5 14.17 -0.72 6.57
C GLY A 5 13.58 -1.26 7.87
N GLU A 6 13.52 -0.46 8.94
CA GLU A 6 12.82 -0.80 10.16
C GLU A 6 11.45 -0.10 10.21
N MET A 7 10.42 -0.78 10.71
CA MET A 7 9.08 -0.21 10.84
C MET A 7 8.91 0.52 12.17
N TRP A 8 8.66 1.82 12.10
CA TRP A 8 8.38 2.70 13.21
C TRP A 8 6.92 3.15 13.19
N PHE A 9 6.16 2.70 14.18
CA PHE A 9 4.77 3.09 14.39
C PHE A 9 4.66 4.05 15.57
N ARG A 10 3.76 5.03 15.47
CA ARG A 10 3.32 5.78 16.66
C ARG A 10 2.51 4.84 17.54
N SER A 11 2.50 5.10 18.85
CA SER A 11 1.78 4.28 19.82
C SER A 11 0.31 4.06 19.45
N GLU A 12 -0.34 5.04 18.83
CA GLU A 12 -1.75 4.97 18.43
C GLU A 12 -2.02 4.16 17.16
N LYS A 13 -0.98 3.62 16.50
CA LYS A 13 -1.10 2.77 15.31
C LYS A 13 -0.35 1.45 15.45
N TYR A 14 0.29 1.24 16.59
CA TYR A 14 1.11 0.06 16.83
C TYR A 14 0.25 -1.13 17.25
N GLU A 15 0.63 -2.31 16.77
CA GLU A 15 0.13 -3.60 17.23
C GLU A 15 1.31 -4.50 17.56
N HIS A 16 1.15 -5.35 18.58
CA HIS A 16 2.15 -6.37 18.89
C HIS A 16 2.21 -7.46 17.82
N ASP A 17 1.07 -7.74 17.18
CA ASP A 17 0.96 -8.64 16.05
C ASP A 17 -0.03 -8.04 15.04
N PHE A 18 0.50 -7.49 13.96
CA PHE A 18 -0.31 -6.92 12.89
C PHE A 18 -1.11 -7.98 12.11
N SER A 19 -0.75 -9.26 12.20
CA SER A 19 -1.53 -10.35 11.59
C SER A 19 -2.78 -10.69 12.41
N MET A 20 -2.76 -10.44 13.72
CA MET A 20 -3.86 -10.65 14.66
C MET A 20 -4.02 -9.46 15.62
N PRO A 21 -4.41 -8.27 15.10
CA PRO A 21 -4.47 -7.06 15.88
C PRO A 21 -5.59 -7.12 16.93
N VAL A 22 -5.37 -6.48 18.08
CA VAL A 22 -6.32 -6.45 19.19
C VAL A 22 -6.85 -5.04 19.43
N SER A 23 -6.07 -4.02 19.10
CA SER A 23 -6.39 -2.61 19.39
C SER A 23 -7.05 -1.90 18.19
N HIS A 24 -6.90 -2.45 16.98
CA HIS A 24 -7.38 -1.87 15.73
C HIS A 24 -8.17 -2.88 14.89
N PRO A 25 -9.02 -2.43 13.95
CA PRO A 25 -9.64 -3.30 12.97
C PRO A 25 -8.60 -4.11 12.19
N VAL A 26 -8.91 -5.38 11.92
CA VAL A 26 -7.98 -6.33 11.28
C VAL A 26 -7.52 -5.82 9.92
N THR A 27 -8.44 -5.33 9.11
CA THR A 27 -8.18 -4.78 7.77
C THR A 27 -7.24 -3.57 7.82
N ASP A 28 -7.48 -2.66 8.76
CA ASP A 28 -6.74 -1.40 8.88
C ASP A 28 -5.29 -1.63 9.30
N ALA A 29 -5.09 -2.47 10.32
CA ALA A 29 -3.75 -2.79 10.80
C ALA A 29 -2.95 -3.57 9.75
N GLN A 30 -3.55 -4.59 9.14
CA GLN A 30 -2.87 -5.38 8.12
C GLN A 30 -2.58 -4.57 6.85
N HIS A 31 -3.50 -3.70 6.40
CA HIS A 31 -3.27 -2.81 5.25
C HIS A 31 -2.12 -1.85 5.51
N LEU A 32 -2.10 -1.20 6.68
CA LEU A 32 -0.98 -0.34 7.11
C LEU A 32 0.34 -1.11 7.14
N PHE A 33 0.33 -2.33 7.68
CA PHE A 33 1.51 -3.18 7.71
C PHE A 33 2.02 -3.50 6.30
N MET A 34 1.13 -3.86 5.37
CA MET A 34 1.51 -4.13 3.97
C MET A 34 2.12 -2.90 3.28
N HIS A 35 1.56 -1.71 3.52
CA HIS A 35 2.10 -0.44 3.03
C HIS A 35 3.52 -0.20 3.55
N GLU A 36 3.71 -0.34 4.85
CA GLU A 36 5.02 -0.13 5.49
C GLU A 36 6.05 -1.20 5.09
N MET A 37 5.64 -2.45 4.92
CA MET A 37 6.51 -3.51 4.41
C MET A 37 6.97 -3.26 2.96
N MET A 38 6.16 -2.60 2.14
CA MET A 38 6.62 -2.18 0.81
C MET A 38 7.76 -1.17 0.91
N HIS A 39 7.73 -0.25 1.88
CA HIS A 39 8.86 0.64 2.14
C HIS A 39 10.11 -0.08 2.64
N VAL A 40 9.95 -1.13 3.46
CA VAL A 40 11.08 -2.00 3.84
C VAL A 40 11.70 -2.64 2.60
N TRP A 41 10.88 -3.19 1.69
CA TRP A 41 11.35 -3.75 0.42
C TRP A 41 12.08 -2.71 -0.45
N GLN A 42 11.51 -1.51 -0.59
CA GLN A 42 12.12 -0.40 -1.33
C GLN A 42 13.51 -0.06 -0.77
N HIS A 43 13.62 0.05 0.55
CA HIS A 43 14.90 0.29 1.22
C HIS A 43 15.92 -0.82 0.95
N GLN A 44 15.50 -2.10 1.04
CA GLN A 44 16.37 -3.25 0.73
C GLN A 44 16.86 -3.26 -0.73
N ARG A 45 16.11 -2.65 -1.65
CA ARG A 45 16.51 -2.44 -3.05
C ARG A 45 17.30 -1.15 -3.29
N GLY A 46 17.71 -0.45 -2.24
CA GLY A 46 18.51 0.78 -2.33
C GLY A 46 17.73 2.02 -2.77
N MET A 47 16.39 1.99 -2.69
CA MET A 47 15.55 3.14 -3.00
C MET A 47 15.55 4.14 -1.82
N TRP A 48 15.52 5.43 -2.13
CA TRP A 48 15.66 6.50 -1.14
C TRP A 48 14.36 6.82 -0.39
N VAL A 49 13.96 5.93 0.54
CA VAL A 49 12.72 6.03 1.34
C VAL A 49 12.77 7.12 2.43
N ARG A 50 13.96 7.62 2.78
CA ARG A 50 14.22 8.55 3.90
C ARG A 50 13.55 9.94 3.80
N MET A 51 12.85 10.26 2.71
CA MET A 51 12.21 11.58 2.53
C MET A 51 10.90 11.75 3.33
N ARG A 52 10.40 10.70 4.01
CA ARG A 52 9.14 10.71 4.77
C ARG A 52 9.04 11.77 5.88
N GLY A 53 10.14 12.10 6.58
CA GLY A 53 10.10 13.09 7.66
C GLY A 53 9.99 14.54 7.18
N ALA A 54 10.51 14.85 5.99
CA ALA A 54 10.60 16.22 5.48
C ALA A 54 9.41 16.63 4.60
N PHE A 55 8.66 15.67 4.05
CA PHE A 55 7.62 15.92 3.05
C PHE A 55 6.29 15.17 3.28
N SER A 56 6.01 14.68 4.50
CA SER A 56 4.78 13.91 4.78
C SER A 56 3.47 14.64 4.43
N TRP A 57 3.50 15.97 4.35
CA TRP A 57 2.35 16.82 3.98
C TRP A 57 2.17 16.98 2.47
N ALA A 58 3.18 16.64 1.66
CA ALA A 58 3.19 16.75 0.21
C ALA A 58 3.18 15.39 -0.51
N ALA A 59 3.11 14.29 0.25
CA ALA A 59 3.07 12.94 -0.30
C ALA A 59 1.68 12.66 -0.91
N ASP A 60 1.67 12.40 -2.21
CA ASP A 60 0.49 11.93 -2.92
C ASP A 60 0.43 10.40 -2.85
N TYR A 61 -0.46 9.91 -1.99
CA TYR A 61 -0.76 8.49 -1.86
C TYR A 61 -1.73 8.02 -2.95
N THR A 62 -2.49 8.95 -3.53
CA THR A 62 -3.49 8.64 -4.53
C THR A 62 -2.88 8.33 -5.89
N TYR A 63 -3.47 7.35 -6.58
CA TYR A 63 -2.95 6.87 -7.85
C TYR A 63 -4.06 6.47 -8.82
N SER A 64 -3.66 6.30 -10.08
CA SER A 64 -4.45 5.67 -11.13
C SER A 64 -3.59 4.57 -11.74
N LEU A 65 -4.19 3.47 -12.19
CA LEU A 65 -3.46 2.35 -12.79
C LEU A 65 -3.17 2.65 -14.27
N ASP A 66 -2.49 3.76 -14.53
CA ASP A 66 -2.30 4.36 -15.87
C ASP A 66 -0.87 4.25 -16.41
N LYS A 67 0.08 3.80 -15.59
CA LYS A 67 1.48 3.56 -15.97
C LYS A 67 1.72 2.13 -16.42
N THR A 68 2.91 1.83 -16.95
CA THR A 68 3.20 0.50 -17.51
C THR A 68 3.54 -0.52 -16.42
N ASN A 69 4.30 -0.10 -15.41
CA ASN A 69 4.79 -0.96 -14.33
C ASN A 69 4.88 -0.21 -13.01
N LEU A 70 5.04 -0.94 -11.91
CA LEU A 70 5.09 -0.41 -10.54
C LEU A 70 6.20 0.65 -10.35
N LEU A 71 7.38 0.48 -10.97
CA LEU A 71 8.53 1.37 -10.72
C LEU A 71 8.37 2.77 -11.31
N GLU A 72 7.41 2.97 -12.22
CA GLU A 72 7.07 4.30 -12.75
C GLU A 72 6.26 5.15 -11.76
N TYR A 73 5.73 4.55 -10.68
CA TYR A 73 5.02 5.25 -9.61
C TYR A 73 5.98 5.84 -8.57
N GLY A 74 5.55 6.91 -7.89
CA GLY A 74 6.28 7.42 -6.74
C GLY A 74 6.32 6.40 -5.60
N LEU A 75 7.28 6.49 -4.68
CA LEU A 75 7.47 5.47 -3.64
C LEU A 75 6.24 5.21 -2.78
N GLU A 76 5.49 6.27 -2.42
CA GLU A 76 4.23 6.13 -1.65
C GLU A 76 3.13 5.49 -2.49
N GLN A 77 3.00 5.89 -3.76
CA GLN A 77 2.04 5.26 -4.68
C GLN A 77 2.35 3.78 -4.90
N GLN A 78 3.64 3.39 -5.00
CA GLN A 78 4.03 1.99 -5.06
C GLN A 78 3.58 1.21 -3.82
N ALA A 79 3.74 1.80 -2.63
CA ALA A 79 3.29 1.21 -1.38
C ALA A 79 1.77 1.09 -1.32
N SER A 80 1.03 2.15 -1.66
CA SER A 80 -0.44 2.14 -1.73
C SER A 80 -0.96 1.11 -2.75
N ILE A 81 -0.35 1.01 -3.93
CA ILE A 81 -0.75 0.01 -4.95
C ILE A 81 -0.60 -1.42 -4.42
N VAL A 82 0.50 -1.71 -3.71
CA VAL A 82 0.76 -3.05 -3.17
C VAL A 82 -0.19 -3.38 -2.01
N SER A 83 -0.40 -2.45 -1.07
CA SER A 83 -1.32 -2.66 0.06
C SER A 83 -2.77 -2.76 -0.41
N ASP A 84 -3.17 -1.96 -1.39
CA ASP A 84 -4.52 -1.98 -1.97
C ASP A 84 -4.76 -3.25 -2.77
N TYR A 85 -3.77 -3.76 -3.52
CA TYR A 85 -3.90 -5.05 -4.19
C TYR A 85 -4.09 -6.19 -3.19
N TRP A 86 -3.33 -6.18 -2.09
CA TRP A 86 -3.50 -7.15 -1.01
C TRP A 86 -4.91 -7.05 -0.39
N LEU A 87 -5.39 -5.84 -0.11
CA LEU A 87 -6.74 -5.60 0.43
C LEU A 87 -7.81 -6.12 -0.53
N LEU A 88 -7.68 -5.83 -1.82
CA LEU A 88 -8.59 -6.28 -2.87
C LEU A 88 -8.69 -7.81 -2.92
N LYS A 89 -7.55 -8.51 -2.80
CA LYS A 89 -7.48 -9.98 -2.87
C LYS A 89 -8.00 -10.66 -1.61
N SER A 90 -7.75 -10.06 -0.44
CA SER A 90 -8.06 -10.67 0.87
C SER A 90 -9.49 -10.35 1.35
N TYR A 91 -9.92 -9.10 1.19
CA TYR A 91 -11.16 -8.58 1.78
C TYR A 91 -12.07 -7.89 0.76
N GLY A 92 -11.54 -7.48 -0.38
CA GLY A 92 -12.24 -6.64 -1.35
C GLY A 92 -12.35 -5.19 -0.90
N PHE A 93 -12.77 -4.32 -1.82
CA PHE A 93 -12.92 -2.88 -1.55
C PHE A 93 -14.27 -2.48 -0.97
N TRP A 94 -15.29 -3.34 -1.12
CA TRP A 94 -16.61 -3.07 -0.54
C TRP A 94 -16.50 -3.03 0.99
N GLY A 95 -16.92 -1.91 1.59
CA GLY A 95 -16.80 -1.68 3.04
C GLY A 95 -15.43 -1.21 3.53
N ASN A 96 -14.44 -1.08 2.64
CA ASN A 96 -13.05 -0.69 2.97
C ASN A 96 -12.60 0.59 2.26
N SER A 97 -13.54 1.48 1.89
CA SER A 97 -13.26 2.70 1.11
C SER A 97 -12.41 3.73 1.84
N HIS A 98 -12.21 3.59 3.14
CA HIS A 98 -11.32 4.45 3.94
C HIS A 98 -9.86 4.02 3.89
N LEU A 99 -9.56 2.85 3.33
CA LEU A 99 -8.20 2.28 3.30
C LEU A 99 -7.45 2.51 1.99
N PHE A 100 -8.14 2.42 0.86
CA PHE A 100 -7.47 2.47 -0.44
C PHE A 100 -7.39 3.87 -1.04
N ASP A 101 -6.36 4.11 -1.86
CA ASP A 101 -6.06 5.42 -2.46
C ASP A 101 -6.32 5.46 -3.98
N TYR A 102 -6.90 4.39 -4.54
CA TYR A 102 -7.24 4.27 -5.96
C TYR A 102 -8.34 5.26 -6.39
N ARG A 103 -7.98 6.23 -7.24
CA ARG A 103 -8.85 7.38 -7.59
C ARG A 103 -10.12 7.03 -8.37
N ASN A 104 -10.02 6.06 -9.27
CA ASN A 104 -11.06 5.77 -10.28
C ASN A 104 -11.70 4.40 -10.01
N TYR A 105 -12.01 4.12 -8.74
CA TYR A 105 -12.72 2.90 -8.37
C TYR A 105 -14.17 2.97 -8.86
N ASP A 106 -14.54 2.05 -9.75
CA ASP A 106 -15.92 1.84 -10.17
C ASP A 106 -16.46 0.55 -9.52
N PRO A 107 -17.40 0.64 -8.56
CA PRO A 107 -17.98 -0.54 -7.93
C PRO A 107 -18.84 -1.38 -8.88
N ALA A 108 -19.21 -0.86 -10.06
CA ALA A 108 -19.88 -1.63 -11.10
C ALA A 108 -18.91 -2.45 -11.96
N GLU A 109 -17.60 -2.15 -11.93
CA GLU A 109 -16.59 -2.94 -12.62
C GLU A 109 -16.43 -4.32 -11.94
N PRO A 110 -16.44 -5.43 -12.71
CA PRO A 110 -16.19 -6.73 -12.13
C PRO A 110 -14.83 -6.79 -11.42
N VAL A 111 -14.81 -7.29 -10.18
CA VAL A 111 -13.59 -7.41 -9.37
C VAL A 111 -12.45 -8.14 -10.08
N THR A 112 -12.77 -9.10 -10.96
CA THR A 112 -11.79 -9.84 -11.77
C THR A 112 -11.08 -8.97 -12.80
N ILE A 113 -11.75 -7.94 -13.34
CA ILE A 113 -11.13 -6.95 -14.22
C ILE A 113 -10.20 -6.04 -13.42
N LEU A 114 -10.65 -5.58 -12.26
CA LEU A 114 -9.82 -4.75 -11.38
C LEU A 114 -8.56 -5.49 -10.93
N ILE A 115 -8.68 -6.74 -10.49
CA ILE A 115 -7.54 -7.61 -10.14
C ILE A 115 -6.54 -7.69 -11.30
N LYS A 116 -7.01 -7.90 -12.54
CA LYS A 116 -6.14 -7.93 -13.72
C LYS A 116 -5.41 -6.61 -13.98
N LYS A 117 -6.04 -5.47 -13.68
CA LYS A 117 -5.37 -4.16 -13.79
C LYS A 117 -4.20 -4.06 -12.81
N TYR A 118 -4.39 -4.47 -11.55
CA TYR A 118 -3.30 -4.52 -10.58
C TYR A 118 -2.21 -5.52 -10.99
N GLU A 119 -2.59 -6.73 -11.40
CA GLU A 119 -1.64 -7.77 -11.83
C GLU A 119 -0.77 -7.30 -13.01
N ARG A 120 -1.33 -6.50 -13.92
CA ARG A 120 -0.56 -5.89 -15.01
C ARG A 120 0.50 -4.90 -14.51
N ILE A 121 0.15 -4.04 -13.55
CA ILE A 121 1.11 -3.07 -12.97
C ILE A 121 2.19 -3.78 -12.15
N LEU A 122 1.80 -4.86 -11.46
CA LEU A 122 2.67 -5.67 -10.62
C LEU A 122 3.42 -6.75 -11.40
N GLU A 123 3.31 -6.79 -12.72
CA GLU A 123 4.03 -7.75 -13.55
C GLU A 123 5.54 -7.60 -13.34
N GLY A 124 6.21 -8.71 -13.02
CA GLY A 124 7.65 -8.70 -12.71
C GLY A 124 8.01 -8.18 -11.31
N PHE A 125 7.04 -7.86 -10.45
CA PHE A 125 7.27 -7.60 -9.02
C PHE A 125 7.06 -8.89 -8.20
N PRO A 126 7.87 -9.18 -7.17
CA PRO A 126 8.99 -8.38 -6.65
C PRO A 126 10.33 -8.53 -7.39
N GLY A 127 10.33 -9.16 -8.56
CA GLY A 127 11.53 -9.39 -9.37
C GLY A 127 12.31 -10.60 -8.92
#